data_AF-A0A7Y2FIV6-F1
#
_entry.id   AF-A0A7Y2FIV6-F1
#
_cell.length_a   1.000
_cell.length_b   1.000
_cell.length_c   1.000
_cell.angle_alpha   90.00
_cell.angle_beta   90.00
_cell.angle_gamma   90.00
#
_symmetry.space_group_name_H-M   'P 1'
#
loop_
_entity.id
_entity.type
_entity.pdbx_description
1 polymer ?
#
loop_
_entity_poly.entity_id
_entity_poly.type
_entity_poly.pdbx_seq_one_letter_code
_entity_poly.pdbx_strand_id
1 'polypeptide(L)'
;MKIIIAFILLMTSFLNSQFTKHMVTDNIKFVSGEEAKILMTTDDSFTKSWSQFDIDSRLGKSGSTKDELFDHIRKQVLDWTDKEKADIKSIVSDILNNINELKLKINFPDKILFVKTTSQEEGGAFGYTRENYIVLSKDIKSASPDNLKRLIAHELFHVLSRHDRSFKKKMYEIIGFKLMENIAYPKGLKELRITNPDATLTDSYITVMVEGEQVDCTMILYASKEYEGGSFFKYLNVGFLKLIGDDIKMGAIEAGLPVIYKQNELSNFIEQVGQNTGYMIHPEEIMADNFSFAVLRKSDLKSPEIVEKIIATLQE
;
A
#
# COMPACT_ATOMS: atom_id res chain seq x y z
N MET A 1 37.98 -0.76 -34.70
CA MET A 1 37.10 0.33 -34.23
C MET A 1 35.73 -0.19 -33.78
N LYS A 2 35.69 -1.17 -32.85
CA LYS A 2 34.43 -1.71 -32.25
C LYS A 2 34.42 -1.69 -30.71
N ILE A 3 35.54 -1.35 -30.08
CA ILE A 3 35.70 -1.33 -28.61
C ILE A 3 35.32 0.03 -27.99
N ILE A 4 35.33 1.12 -28.77
CA ILE A 4 35.06 2.48 -28.27
C ILE A 4 33.55 2.77 -28.10
N ILE A 5 32.69 2.12 -28.89
CA ILE A 5 31.23 2.36 -28.84
C ILE A 5 30.60 1.74 -27.57
N ALA A 6 31.14 0.63 -27.05
CA ALA A 6 30.65 0.02 -25.82
C ALA A 6 30.98 0.85 -24.56
N PHE A 7 32.11 1.56 -24.54
CA PHE A 7 32.52 2.41 -23.41
C PHE A 7 31.67 3.69 -23.29
N ILE A 8 31.21 4.26 -24.41
CA ILE A 8 30.37 5.47 -24.40
C ILE A 8 28.94 5.15 -23.94
N LEU A 9 28.39 3.98 -24.30
CA LEU A 9 27.09 3.49 -23.81
C LEU A 9 27.11 3.09 -22.32
N LEU A 10 28.25 2.58 -21.81
CA LEU A 10 28.41 2.33 -20.38
C LEU A 10 28.52 3.64 -19.58
N MET A 11 29.22 4.66 -20.08
CA MET A 11 29.33 5.96 -19.40
C MET A 11 27.99 6.70 -19.33
N THR A 12 27.18 6.69 -20.40
CA THR A 12 25.87 7.35 -20.40
C THR A 12 24.84 6.66 -19.49
N SER A 13 24.86 5.33 -19.40
CA SER A 13 24.02 4.58 -18.46
C SER A 13 24.43 4.78 -17.00
N PHE A 14 25.74 4.85 -16.72
CA PHE A 14 26.23 5.19 -15.38
C PHE A 14 25.82 6.60 -14.94
N LEU A 15 26.00 7.61 -15.81
CA LEU A 15 25.61 9.00 -15.55
C LEU A 15 24.10 9.16 -15.31
N ASN A 16 23.26 8.50 -16.13
CA ASN A 16 21.80 8.53 -15.94
C ASN A 16 21.35 7.85 -14.63
N SER A 17 21.99 6.74 -14.22
CA SER A 17 21.65 6.06 -12.96
C SER A 17 22.04 6.89 -11.72
N GLN A 18 23.20 7.57 -11.77
CA GLN A 18 23.67 8.42 -10.68
C GLN A 18 22.83 9.70 -10.56
N PHE A 19 22.40 10.26 -11.69
CA PHE A 19 21.51 11.43 -11.74
C PHE A 19 20.10 11.12 -11.20
N THR A 20 19.52 9.98 -11.59
CA THR A 20 18.21 9.53 -11.09
C THR A 20 18.24 9.23 -9.59
N LYS A 21 19.32 8.59 -9.11
CA LYS A 21 19.54 8.36 -7.67
C LYS A 21 19.62 9.67 -6.89
N HIS A 22 20.36 10.66 -7.40
CA HIS A 22 20.51 11.93 -6.72
C HIS A 22 19.17 12.66 -6.65
N MET A 23 18.43 12.74 -7.77
CA MET A 23 17.09 13.35 -7.79
C MET A 23 16.14 12.72 -6.77
N VAL A 24 15.97 11.40 -6.74
CA VAL A 24 14.97 10.79 -5.83
C VAL A 24 15.35 10.96 -4.35
N THR A 25 16.63 10.86 -3.99
CA THR A 25 17.07 11.07 -2.60
C THR A 25 16.94 12.53 -2.18
N ASP A 26 17.16 13.46 -3.11
CA ASP A 26 16.97 14.90 -2.91
C ASP A 26 15.48 15.30 -2.90
N ASN A 27 14.61 14.45 -3.45
CA ASN A 27 13.15 14.59 -3.49
C ASN A 27 12.45 14.09 -2.22
N ILE A 28 13.19 13.55 -1.24
CA ILE A 28 12.67 13.19 0.07
C ILE A 28 12.52 14.45 0.92
N LYS A 29 11.28 14.79 1.30
CA LYS A 29 11.00 15.88 2.25
C LYS A 29 10.47 15.31 3.56
N PHE A 30 11.12 15.67 4.66
CA PHE A 30 10.62 15.42 6.00
C PHE A 30 9.70 16.57 6.40
N VAL A 31 8.43 16.26 6.64
CA VAL A 31 7.42 17.25 7.01
C VAL A 31 7.59 17.62 8.48
N SER A 32 7.53 18.92 8.82
CA SER A 32 7.58 19.35 10.23
C SER A 32 6.30 18.96 10.96
N GLY A 33 6.33 18.94 12.29
CA GLY A 33 5.14 18.62 13.08
C GLY A 33 3.96 19.55 12.79
N GLU A 34 4.21 20.86 12.64
CA GLU A 34 3.15 21.82 12.31
C GLU A 34 2.60 21.64 10.87
N GLU A 35 3.47 21.40 9.89
CA GLU A 35 3.03 21.11 8.51
C GLU A 35 2.23 19.79 8.47
N ALA A 36 2.66 18.77 9.23
CA ALA A 36 2.04 17.44 9.25
C ALA A 36 0.65 17.47 9.92
N LYS A 37 0.43 18.30 10.95
CA LYS A 37 -0.92 18.51 11.54
C LYS A 37 -1.93 18.99 10.50
N ILE A 38 -1.52 19.90 9.61
CA ILE A 38 -2.36 20.40 8.52
C ILE A 38 -2.55 19.31 7.47
N LEU A 39 -1.46 18.70 7.02
CA LEU A 39 -1.48 17.67 5.98
C LEU A 39 -2.39 16.49 6.36
N MET A 40 -2.23 15.93 7.55
CA MET A 40 -2.96 14.74 7.99
C MET A 40 -4.43 15.01 8.36
N THR A 41 -4.82 16.27 8.54
CA THR A 41 -6.23 16.66 8.78
C THR A 41 -6.88 17.37 7.60
N THR A 42 -6.28 17.24 6.42
CA THR A 42 -6.88 17.69 5.16
C THR A 42 -7.90 16.66 4.67
N ASP A 43 -9.01 17.16 4.11
CA ASP A 43 -10.01 16.33 3.44
C ASP A 43 -9.50 15.81 2.10
N ASP A 44 -9.40 14.48 1.99
CA ASP A 44 -8.86 13.74 0.87
C ASP A 44 -9.63 12.44 0.62
N SER A 45 -9.12 11.57 -0.25
CA SER A 45 -9.80 10.31 -0.59
C SER A 45 -10.01 9.41 0.65
N PHE A 46 -9.00 9.33 1.52
CA PHE A 46 -9.02 8.53 2.75
C PHE A 46 -10.06 9.03 3.75
N THR A 47 -9.96 10.30 4.14
CA THR A 47 -10.81 10.91 5.19
C THR A 47 -12.26 11.09 4.77
N LYS A 48 -12.55 11.16 3.46
CA LYS A 48 -13.92 11.16 2.92
C LYS A 48 -14.52 9.76 2.88
N SER A 49 -13.69 8.72 2.96
CA SER A 49 -14.12 7.33 2.89
C SER A 49 -14.34 6.67 4.25
N TRP A 50 -13.97 7.34 5.34
CA TRP A 50 -14.20 6.87 6.71
C TRP A 50 -15.69 6.60 6.97
N SER A 51 -15.94 5.43 7.54
CA SER A 51 -17.21 5.08 8.14
C SER A 51 -17.30 5.55 9.60
N GLN A 52 -18.48 5.40 10.21
CA GLN A 52 -18.60 5.56 11.66
C GLN A 52 -17.72 4.56 12.42
N PHE A 53 -17.61 3.31 11.96
CA PHE A 53 -16.72 2.32 12.55
C PHE A 53 -15.24 2.76 12.49
N ASP A 54 -14.79 3.32 11.37
CA ASP A 54 -13.42 3.83 11.20
C ASP A 54 -13.09 4.91 12.25
N ILE A 55 -14.04 5.82 12.49
CA ILE A 55 -13.87 6.91 13.45
C ILE A 55 -13.82 6.37 14.88
N ASP A 56 -14.81 5.56 15.24
CA ASP A 56 -14.96 5.02 16.60
C ASP A 56 -13.78 4.12 16.98
N SER A 57 -13.34 3.27 16.05
CA SER A 57 -12.27 2.32 16.30
C SER A 57 -10.89 2.97 16.41
N ARG A 58 -10.62 4.05 15.67
CA ARG A 58 -9.38 4.84 15.81
C ARG A 58 -9.35 5.66 17.10
N LEU A 59 -10.51 6.11 17.58
CA LEU A 59 -10.61 6.86 18.84
C LEU A 59 -10.77 5.96 20.08
N GLY A 60 -11.07 4.68 19.89
CA GLY A 60 -11.29 3.75 20.98
C GLY A 60 -12.63 3.95 21.71
N LYS A 61 -13.60 4.64 21.08
CA LYS A 61 -14.87 5.05 21.70
C LYS A 61 -15.98 5.12 20.66
N SER A 62 -17.17 4.61 20.99
CA SER A 62 -18.34 4.66 20.11
C SER A 62 -18.99 6.06 20.04
N GLY A 63 -19.61 6.37 18.90
CA GLY A 63 -20.37 7.60 18.68
C GLY A 63 -19.48 8.85 18.57
N SER A 64 -18.26 8.67 18.07
CA SER A 64 -17.30 9.74 17.91
C SER A 64 -17.47 10.49 16.59
N THR A 65 -16.87 11.67 16.50
CA THR A 65 -16.99 12.52 15.31
C THR A 65 -15.69 12.60 14.52
N LYS A 66 -15.81 12.99 13.24
CA LYS A 66 -14.64 13.25 12.39
C LYS A 66 -13.73 14.33 12.97
N ASP A 67 -14.32 15.37 13.57
CA ASP A 67 -13.56 16.47 14.19
C ASP A 67 -12.79 15.97 15.43
N GLU A 68 -13.39 15.10 16.25
CA GLU A 68 -12.68 14.44 17.35
C GLU A 68 -11.48 13.62 16.85
N LEU A 69 -11.64 12.89 15.74
CA LEU A 69 -10.56 12.10 15.15
C LEU A 69 -9.45 13.00 14.57
N PHE A 70 -9.80 14.10 13.92
CA PHE A 70 -8.83 15.10 13.47
C PHE A 70 -8.05 15.71 14.63
N ASP A 71 -8.72 16.04 15.74
CA ASP A 71 -8.04 16.51 16.95
C ASP A 71 -7.14 15.45 17.58
N HIS A 72 -7.53 14.18 17.51
CA HIS A 72 -6.69 13.07 17.93
C HIS A 72 -5.44 12.94 17.05
N ILE A 73 -5.59 12.97 15.73
CA ILE A 73 -4.48 12.92 14.75
C ILE A 73 -3.47 14.03 15.01
N ARG A 74 -3.93 15.28 15.22
CA ARG A 74 -3.04 16.43 15.49
C ARG A 74 -2.15 16.23 16.72
N LYS A 75 -2.64 15.50 17.73
CA LYS A 75 -1.90 15.19 18.96
C LYS A 75 -0.87 14.09 18.77
N GLN A 76 -0.98 13.29 17.71
CA GLN A 76 -0.07 12.18 17.43
C GLN A 76 1.14 12.58 16.59
N VAL A 77 1.07 13.71 15.88
CA VAL A 77 2.16 14.20 15.02
C VAL A 77 3.39 14.62 15.84
N LEU A 78 4.57 14.28 15.34
CA LEU A 78 5.87 14.56 15.97
C LEU A 78 6.86 15.16 14.98
N ASP A 79 7.88 15.86 15.51
CA ASP A 79 9.00 16.32 14.70
C ASP A 79 10.08 15.24 14.50
N TRP A 80 10.70 15.31 13.33
CA TRP A 80 11.88 14.53 12.97
C TRP A 80 13.15 15.14 13.57
N THR A 81 13.95 14.31 14.25
CA THR A 81 15.33 14.66 14.61
C THR A 81 16.25 14.53 13.39
N ASP A 82 17.37 15.27 13.38
CA ASP A 82 18.30 15.20 12.23
C ASP A 82 18.94 13.81 12.06
N LYS A 83 19.14 13.09 13.16
CA LYS A 83 19.58 11.69 13.10
C LYS A 83 18.56 10.81 12.38
N GLU A 84 17.27 10.89 12.72
CA GLU A 84 16.23 10.09 12.06
C GLU A 84 16.14 10.41 10.55
N LYS A 85 16.24 11.69 10.19
CA LYS A 85 16.27 12.11 8.78
C LYS A 85 17.45 11.47 8.05
N ALA A 86 18.65 11.49 8.65
CA ALA A 86 19.84 10.89 8.07
C ALA A 86 19.72 9.37 7.93
N ASP A 87 19.21 8.69 8.96
CA ASP A 87 19.02 7.24 8.96
C ASP A 87 18.01 6.82 7.85
N ILE A 88 16.87 7.50 7.74
CA ILE A 88 15.87 7.24 6.69
C ILE A 88 16.44 7.53 5.29
N LYS A 89 17.16 8.65 5.11
CA LYS A 89 17.82 8.96 3.83
C LYS A 89 18.82 7.88 3.42
N SER A 90 19.59 7.36 4.38
CA SER A 90 20.52 6.26 4.12
C SER A 90 19.78 5.00 3.66
N ILE A 91 18.68 4.64 4.33
CA ILE A 91 17.87 3.47 3.98
C ILE A 91 17.26 3.62 2.59
N VAL A 92 16.67 4.78 2.27
CA VAL A 92 16.11 5.03 0.93
C VAL A 92 17.21 4.99 -0.12
N SER A 93 18.37 5.61 0.13
CA SER A 93 19.52 5.56 -0.79
C SER A 93 19.95 4.12 -1.08
N ASP A 94 19.94 3.23 -0.09
CA ASP A 94 20.24 1.81 -0.28
C ASP A 94 19.18 1.08 -1.11
N ILE A 95 17.89 1.34 -0.86
CA ILE A 95 16.79 0.77 -1.65
C ILE A 95 16.94 1.20 -3.11
N LEU A 96 17.22 2.49 -3.35
CA LEU A 96 17.46 3.03 -4.69
C LEU A 96 18.72 2.42 -5.34
N ASN A 97 19.76 2.11 -4.57
CA ASN A 97 20.92 1.38 -5.09
C ASN A 97 20.54 -0.01 -5.57
N ASN A 98 19.77 -0.74 -4.78
CA ASN A 98 19.33 -2.07 -5.18
C ASN A 98 18.47 -2.02 -6.45
N ILE A 99 17.54 -1.06 -6.53
CA ILE A 99 16.70 -0.80 -7.72
C ILE A 99 17.58 -0.52 -8.95
N ASN A 100 18.60 0.33 -8.81
CA ASN A 100 19.53 0.66 -9.90
C ASN A 100 20.41 -0.53 -10.32
N GLU A 101 20.97 -1.27 -9.36
CA GLU A 101 21.77 -2.46 -9.63
C GLU A 101 20.96 -3.58 -10.31
N LEU A 102 19.68 -3.72 -9.90
CA LEU A 102 18.71 -4.59 -10.55
C LEU A 102 18.22 -4.03 -11.89
N LYS A 103 18.61 -2.80 -12.26
CA LYS A 103 18.21 -2.09 -13.50
C LYS A 103 16.69 -1.97 -13.65
N LEU A 104 15.99 -1.80 -12.53
CA LEU A 104 14.54 -1.63 -12.54
C LEU A 104 14.20 -0.21 -13.01
N LYS A 105 13.33 -0.10 -14.00
CA LYS A 105 12.80 1.13 -14.56
C LYS A 105 11.54 1.51 -13.80
N ILE A 106 11.70 2.42 -12.85
CA ILE A 106 10.61 2.92 -12.02
C ILE A 106 10.46 4.42 -12.25
N ASN A 107 9.25 4.85 -12.56
CA ASN A 107 8.89 6.26 -12.61
C ASN A 107 8.57 6.74 -11.19
N PHE A 108 9.49 7.51 -10.58
CA PHE A 108 9.32 8.05 -9.24
C PHE A 108 8.60 9.40 -9.28
N PRO A 109 7.76 9.72 -8.29
CA PRO A 109 7.21 11.07 -8.16
C PRO A 109 8.30 12.09 -7.84
N ASP A 110 8.03 13.35 -8.18
CA ASP A 110 8.92 14.49 -7.89
C ASP A 110 9.19 14.70 -6.39
N LYS A 111 8.28 14.24 -5.52
CA LYS A 111 8.40 14.39 -4.07
C LYS A 111 7.82 13.19 -3.34
N ILE A 112 8.57 12.71 -2.35
CA ILE A 112 8.12 11.70 -1.38
C ILE A 112 8.21 12.35 0.00
N LEU A 113 7.06 12.47 0.65
CA LEU A 113 6.99 13.13 1.95
C LEU A 113 7.05 12.08 3.07
N PHE A 114 7.77 12.39 4.14
CA PHE A 114 7.81 11.57 5.36
C PHE A 114 7.21 12.34 6.53
N VAL A 115 6.25 11.73 7.19
CA VAL A 115 5.57 12.23 8.39
C VAL A 115 5.88 11.29 9.56
N LYS A 116 6.06 11.86 10.75
CA LYS A 116 6.28 11.08 11.97
C LYS A 116 5.09 11.22 12.90
N THR A 117 4.62 10.11 13.44
CA THR A 117 3.58 10.11 14.45
C THR A 117 3.89 9.15 15.61
N THR A 118 3.05 9.13 16.63
CA THR A 118 3.02 8.07 17.66
C THR A 118 2.36 6.78 17.17
N SER A 119 1.79 6.80 15.94
CA SER A 119 0.93 5.81 15.30
C SER A 119 -0.38 5.45 16.01
N GLN A 120 -0.72 6.14 17.11
CA GLN A 120 -1.96 5.87 17.83
C GLN A 120 -3.21 6.20 17.00
N GLU A 121 -3.08 7.13 16.05
CA GLU A 121 -4.16 7.50 15.14
C GLU A 121 -4.54 6.39 14.14
N GLU A 122 -3.65 5.41 13.94
CA GLU A 122 -3.83 4.30 13.01
C GLU A 122 -3.50 2.97 13.70
N GLY A 123 -4.03 2.79 14.92
CA GLY A 123 -4.02 1.51 15.63
C GLY A 123 -2.62 0.99 16.02
N GLY A 124 -1.60 1.85 16.05
CA GLY A 124 -0.22 1.49 16.38
C GLY A 124 0.60 0.97 15.20
N ALA A 125 0.15 1.16 13.95
CA ALA A 125 0.90 0.74 12.76
C ALA A 125 2.35 1.27 12.77
N PHE A 126 3.31 0.46 12.35
CA PHE A 126 4.72 0.90 12.29
C PHE A 126 4.97 1.87 11.14
N GLY A 127 4.24 1.70 10.04
CA GLY A 127 4.19 2.60 8.89
C GLY A 127 2.89 2.41 8.14
N TYR A 128 2.53 3.42 7.35
CA TYR A 128 1.46 3.39 6.35
C TYR A 128 1.67 4.56 5.38
N THR A 129 1.04 4.51 4.23
CA THR A 129 1.11 5.53 3.18
C THR A 129 -0.27 6.10 2.90
N ARG A 130 -0.39 7.42 2.90
CA ARG A 130 -1.62 8.14 2.55
C ARG A 130 -1.30 9.19 1.50
N GLU A 131 -2.09 9.23 0.43
CA GLU A 131 -1.82 10.06 -0.75
C GLU A 131 -0.37 9.83 -1.25
N ASN A 132 0.51 10.83 -1.18
CA ASN A 132 1.91 10.72 -1.60
C ASN A 132 2.91 10.81 -0.42
N TYR A 133 2.45 10.55 0.80
CA TYR A 133 3.28 10.64 2.00
C TYR A 133 3.28 9.36 2.82
N ILE A 134 4.47 9.00 3.29
CA ILE A 134 4.72 7.86 4.16
C ILE A 134 4.69 8.35 5.60
N VAL A 135 3.86 7.75 6.42
CA VAL A 135 3.82 7.98 7.87
C VAL A 135 4.60 6.87 8.55
N LEU A 136 5.51 7.23 9.45
CA LEU A 136 6.29 6.29 10.24
C LEU A 136 6.09 6.56 11.73
N SER A 137 5.94 5.49 12.51
CA SER A 137 5.85 5.57 13.96
C SER A 137 7.16 6.06 14.59
N LYS A 138 7.09 6.76 15.72
CA LYS A 138 8.25 7.06 16.57
C LYS A 138 9.03 5.80 16.98
N ASP A 139 8.36 4.65 17.00
CA ASP A 139 8.89 3.38 17.47
C ASP A 139 9.75 2.65 16.40
N ILE A 140 9.93 3.23 15.19
CA ILE A 140 10.82 2.66 14.16
C ILE A 140 12.26 2.44 14.65
N LYS A 141 12.70 3.13 15.71
CA LYS A 141 14.02 2.93 16.33
C LYS A 141 14.18 1.56 17.00
N SER A 142 13.07 0.91 17.34
CA SER A 142 13.05 -0.43 17.93
C SER A 142 13.12 -1.53 16.86
N ALA A 143 12.86 -1.20 15.60
CA ALA A 143 12.98 -2.15 14.50
C ALA A 143 14.46 -2.43 14.19
N SER A 144 14.76 -3.67 13.77
CA SER A 144 16.06 -3.97 13.18
C SER A 144 16.25 -3.16 11.88
N PRO A 145 17.49 -2.83 11.50
CA PRO A 145 17.76 -2.11 10.25
C PRO A 145 17.10 -2.77 9.02
N ASP A 146 17.12 -4.10 8.94
CA ASP A 146 16.51 -4.85 7.83
C ASP A 146 14.99 -4.75 7.82
N ASN A 147 14.34 -4.80 9.00
CA ASN A 147 12.89 -4.65 9.09
C ASN A 147 12.45 -3.23 8.73
N LEU A 148 13.20 -2.20 9.15
CA LEU A 148 12.91 -0.81 8.78
C LEU A 148 13.12 -0.58 7.28
N LYS A 149 14.18 -1.17 6.70
CA LYS A 149 14.43 -1.13 5.26
C LYS A 149 13.32 -1.82 4.47
N ARG A 150 12.84 -2.97 4.94
CA ARG A 150 11.69 -3.67 4.35
C ARG A 150 10.42 -2.83 4.43
N LEU A 151 10.14 -2.24 5.59
CA LEU A 151 9.00 -1.36 5.79
C LEU A 151 9.05 -0.19 4.80
N ILE A 152 10.16 0.54 4.72
CA ILE A 152 10.27 1.67 3.80
C ILE A 152 10.14 1.24 2.33
N ALA A 153 10.67 0.08 1.95
CA ALA A 153 10.48 -0.46 0.60
C ALA A 153 9.01 -0.83 0.31
N HIS A 154 8.30 -1.35 1.31
CA HIS A 154 6.86 -1.64 1.25
C HIS A 154 6.06 -0.34 1.10
N GLU A 155 6.27 0.67 1.95
CA GLU A 155 5.59 1.96 1.85
C GLU A 155 5.89 2.71 0.54
N LEU A 156 7.12 2.56 0.03
CA LEU A 156 7.50 3.13 -1.26
C LEU A 156 6.68 2.53 -2.41
N PHE A 157 6.31 1.25 -2.35
CA PHE A 157 5.42 0.65 -3.34
C PHE A 157 4.09 1.40 -3.43
N HIS A 158 3.48 1.72 -2.28
CA HIS A 158 2.21 2.43 -2.23
C HIS A 158 2.29 3.84 -2.80
N VAL A 159 3.43 4.51 -2.68
CA VAL A 159 3.68 5.79 -3.34
C VAL A 159 3.78 5.62 -4.85
N LEU A 160 4.49 4.59 -5.33
CA LEU A 160 4.69 4.32 -6.74
C LEU A 160 3.40 3.89 -7.46
N SER A 161 2.62 3.01 -6.84
CA SER A 161 1.34 2.52 -7.38
C SER A 161 0.31 3.65 -7.55
N ARG A 162 0.33 4.65 -6.66
CA ARG A 162 -0.51 5.85 -6.78
C ARG A 162 -0.01 6.83 -7.83
N HIS A 163 1.31 6.97 -7.94
CA HIS A 163 1.92 7.90 -8.90
C HIS A 163 1.76 7.42 -10.35
N ASP A 164 1.90 6.12 -10.59
CA ASP A 164 1.90 5.54 -11.93
C ASP A 164 0.88 4.39 -12.04
N ARG A 165 -0.26 4.68 -12.67
CA ARG A 165 -1.33 3.69 -12.92
C ARG A 165 -0.86 2.54 -13.81
N SER A 166 0.10 2.78 -14.73
CA SER A 166 0.68 1.72 -15.57
C SER A 166 1.53 0.78 -14.73
N PHE A 167 2.34 1.32 -13.81
CA PHE A 167 3.07 0.54 -12.81
C PHE A 167 2.09 -0.29 -11.97
N LYS A 168 1.06 0.33 -11.37
CA LYS A 168 0.04 -0.37 -10.57
C LYS A 168 -0.59 -1.53 -11.35
N LYS A 169 -1.00 -1.28 -12.59
CA LYS A 169 -1.59 -2.30 -13.48
C LYS A 169 -0.66 -3.50 -13.65
N LYS A 170 0.59 -3.25 -14.09
CA LYS A 170 1.60 -4.30 -14.30
C LYS A 170 1.84 -5.11 -13.03
N MET A 171 1.94 -4.44 -11.88
CA MET A 171 2.18 -5.09 -10.60
C MET A 171 1.00 -5.97 -10.18
N TYR A 172 -0.23 -5.47 -10.31
CA TYR A 172 -1.43 -6.23 -9.94
C TYR A 172 -1.65 -7.45 -10.86
N GLU A 173 -1.35 -7.33 -12.15
CA GLU A 173 -1.48 -8.43 -13.12
C GLU A 173 -0.59 -9.63 -12.77
N ILE A 174 0.56 -9.42 -12.11
CA ILE A 174 1.46 -10.50 -11.67
C ILE A 174 0.76 -11.47 -10.70
N ILE A 175 -0.16 -10.96 -9.87
CA ILE A 175 -0.91 -11.73 -8.88
C ILE A 175 -2.38 -11.97 -9.28
N GLY A 176 -2.69 -11.89 -10.58
CA GLY A 176 -4.01 -12.20 -11.13
C GLY A 176 -5.05 -11.08 -11.02
N PHE A 177 -4.69 -9.92 -10.47
CA PHE A 177 -5.60 -8.77 -10.38
C PHE A 177 -5.58 -7.93 -11.65
N LYS A 178 -6.73 -7.36 -11.99
CA LYS A 178 -6.92 -6.40 -13.08
C LYS A 178 -7.46 -5.09 -12.51
N LEU A 179 -7.05 -3.98 -13.09
CA LEU A 179 -7.66 -2.68 -12.76
C LEU A 179 -9.05 -2.56 -13.39
N MET A 180 -9.92 -1.86 -12.68
CA MET A 180 -11.24 -1.44 -13.14
C MET A 180 -11.46 0.04 -12.76
N GLU A 181 -12.61 0.58 -13.17
CA GLU A 181 -13.07 1.86 -12.64
C GLU A 181 -13.44 1.71 -11.16
N ASN A 182 -13.17 2.75 -10.37
CA ASN A 182 -13.48 2.71 -8.94
C ASN A 182 -15.00 2.62 -8.73
N ILE A 183 -15.44 1.60 -7.99
CA ILE A 183 -16.85 1.41 -7.67
C ILE A 183 -17.20 1.97 -6.29
N ALA A 184 -18.48 2.30 -6.09
CA ALA A 184 -18.96 2.70 -4.79
C ALA A 184 -18.98 1.50 -3.82
N TYR A 185 -18.61 1.75 -2.57
CA TYR A 185 -18.70 0.76 -1.51
C TYR A 185 -20.16 0.32 -1.28
N PRO A 186 -20.46 -0.97 -1.01
CA PRO A 186 -21.83 -1.44 -0.82
C PRO A 186 -22.58 -0.65 0.26
N LYS A 187 -23.76 -0.12 -0.07
CA LYS A 187 -24.54 0.73 0.85
C LYS A 187 -24.79 0.07 2.21
N GLY A 188 -25.13 -1.22 2.22
CA GLY A 188 -25.39 -1.99 3.44
C GLY A 188 -24.17 -2.22 4.34
N LEU A 189 -22.96 -1.97 3.85
CA LEU A 189 -21.72 -2.11 4.63
C LEU A 189 -20.98 -0.78 4.82
N LYS A 190 -21.50 0.32 4.26
CA LYS A 190 -20.78 1.61 4.26
C LYS A 190 -20.42 2.07 5.67
N GLU A 191 -21.33 1.92 6.64
CA GLU A 191 -21.10 2.28 8.04
C GLU A 191 -20.15 1.32 8.79
N LEU A 192 -19.92 0.13 8.23
CA LEU A 192 -19.01 -0.89 8.76
C LEU A 192 -17.70 -0.97 7.96
N ARG A 193 -17.49 -0.11 6.96
CA ARG A 193 -16.25 -0.12 6.17
C ARG A 193 -15.06 0.09 7.11
N ILE A 194 -13.99 -0.67 6.89
CA ILE A 194 -12.68 -0.41 7.48
C ILE A 194 -11.81 0.14 6.35
N THR A 195 -11.34 1.36 6.50
CA THR A 195 -10.54 2.01 5.46
C THR A 195 -9.06 1.76 5.71
N ASN A 196 -8.39 1.16 4.72
CA ASN A 196 -6.92 1.05 4.68
C ASN A 196 -6.33 2.35 4.08
N PRO A 197 -5.47 3.10 4.79
CA PRO A 197 -4.80 4.28 4.21
C PRO A 197 -4.02 3.94 2.94
N ASP A 198 -3.41 2.75 2.86
CA ASP A 198 -2.59 2.28 1.74
C ASP A 198 -3.38 1.99 0.47
N ALA A 199 -4.67 1.67 0.62
CA ALA A 199 -5.55 1.30 -0.48
C ALA A 199 -6.99 1.79 -0.25
N THR A 200 -7.24 3.06 -0.58
CA THR A 200 -8.54 3.70 -0.34
C THR A 200 -9.59 3.43 -1.40
N LEU A 201 -9.16 3.02 -2.61
CA LEU A 201 -10.03 2.82 -3.77
C LEU A 201 -10.44 1.36 -3.93
N THR A 202 -11.65 1.14 -4.44
CA THR A 202 -12.15 -0.16 -4.88
C THR A 202 -12.08 -0.21 -6.41
N ASP A 203 -10.86 -0.32 -6.94
CA ASP A 203 -10.53 -0.12 -8.36
C ASP A 203 -9.78 -1.30 -8.99
N SER A 204 -9.88 -2.49 -8.37
CA SER A 204 -9.29 -3.72 -8.91
C SER A 204 -10.15 -4.94 -8.62
N TYR A 205 -10.01 -5.97 -9.45
CA TYR A 205 -10.71 -7.23 -9.28
C TYR A 205 -9.82 -8.41 -9.67
N ILE A 206 -10.19 -9.60 -9.21
CA ILE A 206 -9.59 -10.88 -9.55
C ILE A 206 -10.70 -11.84 -9.99
N THR A 207 -10.43 -12.68 -10.98
CA THR A 207 -11.33 -13.78 -11.37
C THR A 207 -10.97 -15.02 -10.57
N VAL A 208 -11.90 -15.54 -9.77
CA VAL A 208 -11.69 -16.67 -8.85
C VAL A 208 -12.75 -17.74 -9.07
N MET A 209 -12.48 -18.94 -8.57
CA MET A 209 -13.38 -20.08 -8.61
C MET A 209 -14.17 -20.20 -7.31
N VAL A 210 -15.50 -20.14 -7.40
CA VAL A 210 -16.43 -20.36 -6.29
C VAL A 210 -17.37 -21.50 -6.70
N GLU A 211 -17.36 -22.59 -5.93
CA GLU A 211 -18.21 -23.77 -6.20
C GLU A 211 -18.10 -24.32 -7.65
N GLY A 212 -16.94 -24.11 -8.31
CA GLY A 212 -16.71 -24.55 -9.68
C GLY A 212 -17.10 -23.54 -10.77
N GLU A 213 -17.61 -22.37 -10.41
CA GLU A 213 -17.90 -21.26 -11.32
C GLU A 213 -16.85 -20.15 -11.25
N GLN A 214 -16.57 -19.51 -12.38
CA GLN A 214 -15.72 -18.33 -12.44
C GLN A 214 -16.51 -17.10 -12.00
N VAL A 215 -15.96 -16.36 -11.04
CA VAL A 215 -16.58 -15.16 -10.49
C VAL A 215 -15.54 -14.06 -10.37
N ASP A 216 -15.85 -12.88 -10.91
CA ASP A 216 -15.05 -11.68 -10.66
C ASP A 216 -15.36 -11.15 -9.27
N CYS A 217 -14.32 -10.87 -8.49
CA CYS A 217 -14.43 -10.34 -7.14
C CYS A 217 -13.47 -9.17 -6.92
N THR A 218 -13.90 -8.17 -6.16
CA THR A 218 -13.01 -7.15 -5.59
C THR A 218 -12.82 -7.39 -4.09
N MET A 219 -11.63 -7.10 -3.56
CA MET A 219 -11.36 -7.22 -2.13
C MET A 219 -11.89 -5.99 -1.39
N ILE A 220 -12.60 -6.21 -0.28
CA ILE A 220 -13.10 -5.16 0.60
C ILE A 220 -12.82 -5.49 2.07
N LEU A 221 -12.63 -4.45 2.87
CA LEU A 221 -12.47 -4.57 4.33
C LEU A 221 -13.69 -4.00 5.03
N TYR A 222 -14.24 -4.77 5.97
CA TYR A 222 -15.40 -4.36 6.77
C TYR A 222 -15.33 -4.97 8.17
N ALA A 223 -16.00 -4.32 9.11
CA ALA A 223 -16.20 -4.81 10.45
C ALA A 223 -17.30 -5.87 10.49
N SER A 224 -17.11 -6.92 11.30
CA SER A 224 -18.10 -7.96 11.54
C SER A 224 -19.36 -7.46 12.26
N LYS A 225 -19.25 -6.35 12.98
CA LYS A 225 -20.32 -5.69 13.75
C LYS A 225 -19.93 -4.25 14.10
N GLU A 226 -20.86 -3.52 14.71
CA GLU A 226 -20.61 -2.18 15.25
C GLU A 226 -19.49 -2.18 16.31
N TYR A 227 -18.87 -1.01 16.51
CA TYR A 227 -17.76 -0.88 17.44
C TYR A 227 -18.22 -0.88 18.90
N GLU A 228 -17.73 -1.83 19.68
CA GLU A 228 -18.04 -2.01 21.12
C GLU A 228 -16.79 -1.85 22.01
N GLY A 229 -15.69 -1.31 21.47
CA GLY A 229 -14.44 -1.14 22.19
C GLY A 229 -13.33 -2.13 21.79
N GLY A 230 -12.11 -1.84 22.25
CA GLY A 230 -10.90 -2.62 21.99
C GLY A 230 -10.29 -2.38 20.60
N SER A 231 -9.32 -3.22 20.22
CA SER A 231 -8.62 -3.11 18.95
C SER A 231 -9.53 -3.44 17.76
N PHE A 232 -9.44 -2.67 16.68
CA PHE A 232 -10.21 -2.89 15.45
C PHE A 232 -9.88 -4.24 14.79
N PHE A 233 -8.69 -4.81 15.00
CA PHE A 233 -8.31 -6.13 14.46
C PHE A 233 -9.26 -7.25 14.91
N LYS A 234 -9.98 -7.07 16.03
CA LYS A 234 -11.01 -8.01 16.50
C LYS A 234 -12.24 -8.08 15.59
N TYR A 235 -12.45 -7.06 14.76
CA TYR A 235 -13.63 -6.88 13.92
C TYR A 235 -13.33 -7.07 12.44
N LEU A 236 -12.05 -6.99 12.04
CA LEU A 236 -11.61 -6.98 10.65
C LEU A 236 -12.01 -8.25 9.90
N ASN A 237 -12.79 -8.08 8.85
CA ASN A 237 -13.01 -9.09 7.82
C ASN A 237 -12.39 -8.64 6.50
N VAL A 238 -11.75 -9.60 5.81
CA VAL A 238 -11.39 -9.49 4.40
C VAL A 238 -12.48 -10.21 3.60
N GLY A 239 -13.20 -9.48 2.77
CA GLY A 239 -14.26 -10.02 1.92
C GLY A 239 -13.94 -9.90 0.44
N PHE A 240 -14.49 -10.81 -0.34
CA PHE A 240 -14.44 -10.81 -1.79
C PHE A 240 -15.84 -10.50 -2.32
N LEU A 241 -16.09 -9.21 -2.58
CA LEU A 241 -17.36 -8.73 -3.11
C LEU A 241 -17.48 -9.18 -4.57
N LYS A 242 -18.49 -10.02 -4.85
CA LYS A 242 -18.84 -10.45 -6.20
C LYS A 242 -19.14 -9.23 -7.07
N LEU A 243 -18.63 -9.24 -8.29
CA LEU A 243 -18.88 -8.22 -9.29
C LEU A 243 -19.79 -8.77 -10.40
N ILE A 244 -20.61 -7.88 -10.94
CA ILE A 244 -21.42 -8.09 -12.14
C ILE A 244 -21.08 -7.04 -13.20
N GLY A 245 -21.43 -7.33 -14.45
CA GLY A 245 -21.13 -6.50 -15.61
C GLY A 245 -19.79 -6.88 -16.25
N ASP A 246 -19.68 -6.64 -17.55
CA ASP A 246 -18.47 -6.97 -18.32
C ASP A 246 -17.50 -5.78 -18.32
N ASP A 247 -17.85 -4.71 -19.05
CA ASP A 247 -17.02 -3.51 -19.20
C ASP A 247 -17.08 -2.58 -17.98
N ILE A 248 -18.28 -2.45 -17.38
CA ILE A 248 -18.51 -1.63 -16.19
C ILE A 248 -18.89 -2.56 -15.06
N LYS A 249 -17.98 -2.70 -14.09
CA LYS A 249 -18.17 -3.54 -12.91
C LYS A 249 -19.05 -2.84 -11.88
N MET A 250 -19.90 -3.61 -11.21
CA MET A 250 -20.67 -3.17 -10.03
C MET A 250 -20.71 -4.29 -9.00
N GLY A 251 -20.82 -3.96 -7.71
CA GLY A 251 -21.00 -4.96 -6.66
C GLY A 251 -22.35 -5.68 -6.80
N ALA A 252 -22.34 -7.00 -6.78
CA ALA A 252 -23.55 -7.82 -6.85
C ALA A 252 -24.39 -7.67 -5.58
N ILE A 253 -25.71 -7.60 -5.78
CA ILE A 253 -26.69 -7.50 -4.69
C ILE A 253 -27.74 -8.61 -4.91
N GLU A 254 -27.94 -9.43 -3.89
CA GLU A 254 -28.97 -10.48 -3.84
C GLU A 254 -29.81 -10.30 -2.59
N ALA A 255 -31.14 -10.35 -2.73
CA ALA A 255 -32.09 -10.10 -1.63
C ALA A 255 -31.83 -8.79 -0.84
N GLY A 256 -31.29 -7.76 -1.51
CA GLY A 256 -30.98 -6.46 -0.88
C GLY A 256 -29.65 -6.40 -0.13
N LEU A 257 -28.84 -7.46 -0.14
CA LEU A 257 -27.53 -7.53 0.52
C LEU A 257 -26.40 -7.75 -0.48
N PRO A 258 -25.18 -7.25 -0.22
CA PRO A 258 -24.02 -7.53 -1.07
C PRO A 258 -23.63 -9.02 -1.00
N VAL A 259 -23.26 -9.60 -2.13
CA VAL A 259 -22.75 -10.98 -2.21
C VAL A 259 -21.25 -10.97 -1.96
N ILE A 260 -20.82 -11.53 -0.83
CA ILE A 260 -19.43 -11.49 -0.37
C ILE A 260 -18.97 -12.89 -0.01
N TYR A 261 -17.87 -13.31 -0.60
CA TYR A 261 -17.20 -14.58 -0.29
C TYR A 261 -16.06 -14.35 0.70
N LYS A 262 -15.75 -15.38 1.48
CA LYS A 262 -14.54 -15.50 2.28
C LYS A 262 -13.45 -16.15 1.45
N GLN A 263 -12.20 -15.91 1.83
CA GLN A 263 -11.03 -16.47 1.14
C GLN A 263 -11.08 -18.01 0.99
N ASN A 264 -11.57 -18.73 2.00
CA ASN A 264 -11.63 -20.19 1.99
C ASN A 264 -12.72 -20.76 1.05
N GLU A 265 -13.59 -19.90 0.50
CA GLU A 265 -14.56 -20.26 -0.53
C GLU A 265 -13.97 -20.11 -1.95
N LEU A 266 -12.77 -19.53 -2.08
CA LEU A 266 -12.11 -19.25 -3.36
C LEU A 266 -11.00 -20.26 -3.64
N SER A 267 -11.30 -21.30 -4.42
CA SER A 267 -10.41 -22.46 -4.52
C SER A 267 -9.05 -22.18 -5.18
N ASN A 268 -8.96 -21.17 -6.04
CA ASN A 268 -7.75 -20.81 -6.79
C ASN A 268 -7.13 -19.46 -6.40
N PHE A 269 -7.58 -18.82 -5.30
CA PHE A 269 -7.07 -17.50 -4.91
C PHE A 269 -5.58 -17.55 -4.53
N ILE A 270 -5.21 -18.48 -3.63
CA ILE A 270 -3.83 -18.65 -3.15
C ILE A 270 -2.87 -19.02 -4.29
N GLU A 271 -3.33 -19.79 -5.27
CA GLU A 271 -2.51 -20.15 -6.44
C GLU A 271 -2.15 -18.93 -7.30
N GLN A 272 -3.04 -17.94 -7.37
CA GLN A 272 -2.82 -16.71 -8.13
C GLN A 272 -1.92 -15.70 -7.39
N VAL A 273 -2.15 -15.50 -6.10
CA VAL A 273 -1.45 -14.48 -5.31
C VAL A 273 -0.16 -14.97 -4.63
N GLY A 274 0.06 -16.29 -4.64
CA GLY A 274 1.20 -16.95 -4.00
C GLY A 274 1.15 -16.92 -2.47
N GLN A 275 2.27 -17.30 -1.85
CA GLN A 275 2.36 -17.53 -0.40
C GLN A 275 3.53 -16.79 0.28
N ASN A 276 4.06 -15.73 -0.35
CA ASN A 276 5.19 -14.98 0.20
C ASN A 276 4.84 -14.13 1.42
N THR A 277 3.58 -13.74 1.59
CA THR A 277 3.09 -12.97 2.73
C THR A 277 1.81 -13.54 3.29
N GLY A 278 1.60 -13.39 4.60
CA GLY A 278 0.32 -13.65 5.25
C GLY A 278 -0.58 -12.41 5.33
N TYR A 279 -0.08 -11.23 4.92
CA TYR A 279 -0.80 -9.96 5.00
C TYR A 279 -1.70 -9.74 3.76
N MET A 280 -2.65 -10.67 3.56
CA MET A 280 -3.52 -10.71 2.39
C MET A 280 -4.82 -9.93 2.60
N ILE A 281 -4.73 -8.66 3.01
CA ILE A 281 -5.92 -7.83 3.26
C ILE A 281 -6.36 -7.02 2.03
N HIS A 282 -5.47 -6.81 1.06
CA HIS A 282 -5.73 -6.09 -0.19
C HIS A 282 -4.66 -6.46 -1.23
N PRO A 283 -4.92 -6.46 -2.57
CA PRO A 283 -3.87 -6.72 -3.58
C PRO A 283 -2.69 -5.74 -3.48
N GLU A 284 -2.97 -4.50 -3.09
CA GLU A 284 -1.96 -3.47 -2.81
C GLU A 284 -0.93 -3.95 -1.78
N GLU A 285 -1.37 -4.58 -0.68
CA GLU A 285 -0.51 -5.09 0.40
C GLU A 285 0.28 -6.31 -0.02
N ILE A 286 -0.37 -7.22 -0.74
CA ILE A 286 0.27 -8.41 -1.30
C ILE A 286 1.41 -7.98 -2.23
N MET A 287 1.17 -6.99 -3.08
CA MET A 287 2.20 -6.48 -3.99
C MET A 287 3.26 -5.64 -3.29
N ALA A 288 2.92 -4.84 -2.29
CA ALA A 288 3.90 -4.06 -1.53
C ALA A 288 4.92 -4.96 -0.82
N ASP A 289 4.46 -6.06 -0.22
CA ASP A 289 5.36 -7.05 0.38
C ASP A 289 6.24 -7.74 -0.68
N ASN A 290 5.64 -8.23 -1.78
CA ASN A 290 6.42 -8.88 -2.85
C ASN A 290 7.42 -7.92 -3.51
N PHE A 291 7.05 -6.64 -3.71
CA PHE A 291 7.95 -5.62 -4.20
C PHE A 291 9.10 -5.38 -3.22
N SER A 292 8.82 -5.29 -1.92
CA SER A 292 9.86 -5.16 -0.89
C SER A 292 10.85 -6.34 -0.94
N PHE A 293 10.35 -7.56 -1.16
CA PHE A 293 11.19 -8.74 -1.30
C PHE A 293 12.05 -8.69 -2.57
N ALA A 294 11.49 -8.22 -3.68
CA ALA A 294 12.20 -8.07 -4.94
C ALA A 294 13.34 -7.06 -4.85
N VAL A 295 13.06 -5.83 -4.40
CA VAL A 295 14.08 -4.78 -4.32
C VAL A 295 15.12 -5.04 -3.24
N LEU A 296 14.81 -5.88 -2.25
CA LEU A 296 15.77 -6.29 -1.21
C LEU A 296 16.43 -7.63 -1.49
N ARG A 297 16.18 -8.24 -2.66
CA ARG A 297 16.77 -9.53 -3.08
C ARG A 297 16.58 -10.63 -2.03
N LYS A 298 15.40 -10.68 -1.41
CA LYS A 298 15.08 -11.69 -0.40
C LYS A 298 15.07 -13.08 -1.05
N SER A 299 15.79 -14.02 -0.44
CA SER A 299 15.79 -15.43 -0.80
C SER A 299 14.76 -16.23 0.01
N ASP A 300 14.65 -17.52 -0.30
CA ASP A 300 13.90 -18.52 0.49
C ASP A 300 12.40 -18.18 0.62
N LEU A 301 11.85 -17.63 -0.45
CA LEU A 301 10.43 -17.33 -0.62
C LEU A 301 9.65 -18.59 -0.99
N LYS A 302 8.37 -18.66 -0.59
CA LYS A 302 7.49 -19.79 -0.93
C LYS A 302 7.01 -19.75 -2.38
N SER A 303 6.90 -18.54 -2.93
CA SER A 303 6.47 -18.22 -4.29
C SER A 303 7.52 -17.30 -4.96
N PRO A 304 8.77 -17.75 -5.14
CA PRO A 304 9.84 -16.92 -5.69
C PRO A 304 9.52 -16.37 -7.09
N GLU A 305 8.71 -17.09 -7.86
CA GLU A 305 8.27 -16.72 -9.21
C GLU A 305 7.56 -15.37 -9.27
N ILE A 306 6.89 -14.94 -8.19
CA ILE A 306 6.23 -13.62 -8.14
C ILE A 306 7.29 -12.51 -8.10
N VAL A 307 8.32 -12.68 -7.28
CA VAL A 307 9.42 -11.72 -7.18
C VAL A 307 10.25 -11.67 -8.46
N GLU A 308 10.48 -12.83 -9.09
CA GLU A 308 11.14 -12.92 -10.39
C GLU A 308 10.36 -12.17 -11.48
N LYS A 309 9.04 -12.33 -11.52
CA LYS A 309 8.17 -11.59 -12.45
C LYS A 309 8.21 -10.08 -12.19
N ILE A 310 8.19 -9.63 -10.93
CA ILE A 310 8.33 -8.20 -10.60
C ILE A 310 9.62 -7.64 -11.19
N ILE A 311 10.75 -8.33 -10.97
CA ILE A 311 12.05 -7.90 -11.49
C ILE A 311 12.02 -7.85 -13.02
N ALA A 312 11.54 -8.91 -13.68
CA ALA A 312 11.48 -8.98 -15.13
C ALA A 312 10.60 -7.86 -15.72
N THR A 313 9.38 -7.68 -15.21
CA THR A 313 8.43 -6.66 -15.66
C THR A 313 8.94 -5.24 -15.49
N LEU A 314 9.79 -4.99 -14.50
CA LEU A 314 10.40 -3.68 -14.26
C LEU A 314 11.72 -3.48 -15.01
N GLN A 315 12.31 -4.51 -15.62
CA GLN A 315 13.50 -4.36 -16.47
C GLN A 315 13.17 -4.04 -17.94
N GLU A 316 11.95 -4.38 -18.36
CA GLU A 316 11.39 -4.08 -19.70
C GLU A 316 11.27 -2.58 -19.98
#